data_AF-A0A7Y4MNS0-F1
#
_entry.id   AF-A0A7Y4MNS0-F1
#
_cell.length_a   1.000
_cell.length_b   1.000
_cell.length_c   1.000
_cell.angle_alpha   90.00
_cell.angle_beta   90.00
_cell.angle_gamma   90.00
#
_symmetry.space_group_name_H-M   'P 1'
#
loop_
_entity.id
_entity.type
_entity.pdbx_description
1 polymer ?
#
loop_
_entity_poly.entity_id
_entity_poly.type
_entity_poly.pdbx_seq_one_letter_code
_entity_poly.pdbx_strand_id
1 'polypeptide(L)' 'MSKPPMGTEEMQQEEGLWDANDVGRFVKASRSWVYQQAQAGRLPCVRIGGLLRFEPAAIRAFIKGQGRR' A
#
# COMPACT_ATOMS: atom_id res chain seq x y z
N MET A 1 -6.39 -42.21 -5.40
CA MET A 1 -5.32 -41.20 -5.54
C MET A 1 -5.72 -39.95 -4.76
N SER A 2 -5.21 -39.80 -3.54
CA SER A 2 -5.44 -38.62 -2.70
C SER A 2 -4.72 -37.41 -3.30
N LYS A 3 -5.44 -36.35 -3.69
CA LYS A 3 -4.83 -35.03 -3.87
C LYS A 3 -4.62 -34.43 -2.47
N PRO A 4 -3.39 -34.08 -2.06
CA PRO A 4 -3.16 -33.41 -0.79
C PRO A 4 -3.81 -32.01 -0.78
N PRO A 5 -4.13 -31.44 0.39
CA PRO A 5 -4.65 -30.08 0.48
C PRO A 5 -3.55 -29.13 0.02
N MET A 6 -3.74 -28.48 -1.13
CA MET A 6 -2.84 -27.42 -1.58
C MET A 6 -2.94 -26.27 -0.59
N GLY A 7 -1.75 -25.83 -0.17
CA GLY A 7 -1.52 -24.91 0.93
C GLY A 7 -2.24 -23.58 0.80
N THR A 8 -2.37 -22.95 1.96
CA THR A 8 -3.05 -21.70 2.26
C THR A 8 -2.28 -20.47 1.76
N GLU A 9 -1.49 -20.63 0.71
CA GLU A 9 -0.52 -19.65 0.27
C GLU A 9 -0.94 -19.06 -1.07
N GLU A 10 -1.08 -17.73 -1.08
CA GLU A 10 -1.02 -16.88 -2.27
C GLU A 10 -2.33 -16.70 -3.06
N MET A 11 -3.43 -16.45 -2.36
CA MET A 11 -4.34 -15.39 -2.82
C MET A 11 -3.74 -14.03 -2.49
N GLN A 12 -2.56 -13.72 -3.01
CA GLN A 12 -2.18 -12.33 -3.21
C GLN A 12 -3.07 -11.86 -4.35
N GLN A 13 -4.34 -11.58 -4.02
CA GLN A 13 -5.23 -10.88 -4.94
C GLN A 13 -4.42 -9.73 -5.51
N GLU A 14 -4.43 -9.59 -6.82
CA GLU A 14 -3.83 -8.48 -7.56
C GLU A 14 -4.53 -7.19 -7.09
N GLU A 15 -4.24 -6.74 -5.87
CA GLU A 15 -4.71 -5.48 -5.32
C GLU A 15 -4.04 -4.42 -6.19
N GLY A 16 -4.81 -3.88 -7.13
CA GLY A 16 -4.36 -2.80 -7.99
C GLY A 16 -3.81 -1.62 -7.18
N LEU A 17 -3.03 -0.77 -7.84
CA LEU A 17 -2.39 0.37 -7.18
C LEU A 17 -3.44 1.30 -6.55
N TRP A 18 -3.27 1.56 -5.25
CA TRP A 18 -4.07 2.48 -4.46
C TRP A 18 -3.93 3.92 -4.94
N ASP A 19 -4.97 4.70 -4.73
CA ASP A 19 -4.93 6.16 -4.83
C ASP A 19 -4.67 6.80 -3.45
N ALA A 20 -4.64 8.14 -3.40
CA ALA A 20 -4.42 8.86 -2.15
C ALA A 20 -5.56 8.73 -1.13
N ASN A 21 -6.80 8.45 -1.57
CA ASN A 21 -7.92 8.19 -0.67
C ASN A 21 -7.80 6.81 -0.02
N ASP A 22 -7.40 5.79 -0.79
CA ASP A 22 -7.20 4.44 -0.27
C ASP A 22 -6.12 4.42 0.81
N VAL A 23 -4.99 5.07 0.55
CA VAL A 23 -3.92 5.26 1.56
C VAL A 23 -4.46 6.02 2.77
N GLY A 24 -5.20 7.12 2.57
CA GLY A 24 -5.76 7.91 3.65
C GLY A 24 -6.70 7.11 4.54
N ARG A 25 -7.57 6.28 3.94
CA ARG A 25 -8.43 5.34 4.68
C ARG A 25 -7.61 4.34 5.48
N PHE A 26 -6.57 3.77 4.87
CA PHE A 26 -5.72 2.78 5.52
C PHE A 26 -4.98 3.35 6.75
N VAL A 27 -4.34 4.51 6.60
CA VAL A 27 -3.58 5.15 7.68
C VAL A 27 -4.43 6.02 8.61
N LYS A 28 -5.76 6.08 8.38
CA LYS A 28 -6.71 6.96 9.08
C LYS A 28 -6.30 8.44 9.06
N ALA A 29 -5.90 8.93 7.89
CA ALA A 29 -5.49 10.31 7.64
C ALA A 29 -6.25 10.94 6.46
N SER A 30 -6.19 12.26 6.34
CA SER A 30 -6.81 12.97 5.23
C SER A 30 -6.05 12.77 3.92
N ARG A 31 -6.76 12.89 2.79
CA ARG A 31 -6.14 12.88 1.45
C ARG A 31 -5.04 13.94 1.31
N SER A 32 -5.25 15.13 1.87
CA SER A 32 -4.25 16.22 1.82
C SER A 32 -2.97 15.86 2.57
N TRP A 33 -3.08 15.16 3.71
CA TRP A 33 -1.92 14.64 4.43
C TRP A 33 -1.13 13.65 3.58
N VAL A 34 -1.81 12.74 2.87
CA VAL A 34 -1.16 11.78 1.96
C VAL A 34 -0.38 12.50 0.87
N TYR A 35 -0.98 13.52 0.22
CA TYR A 35 -0.26 14.32 -0.77
C TYR A 35 0.95 15.06 -0.18
N GLN A 36 0.84 15.60 1.02
CA GLN A 36 1.96 16.26 1.70
C GLN A 36 3.10 15.27 1.98
N GLN A 37 2.80 14.09 2.51
CA GLN A 37 3.83 13.09 2.79
C GLN A 37 4.45 12.52 1.50
N ALA A 38 3.66 12.28 0.45
CA ALA A 38 4.17 11.83 -0.83
C ALA A 38 5.07 12.87 -1.51
N GLN A 39 4.71 14.16 -1.45
CA GLN A 39 5.56 15.25 -1.95
C GLN A 39 6.84 15.40 -1.13
N ALA A 40 6.77 15.19 0.19
CA ALA A 40 7.92 15.18 1.07
C ALA A 40 8.81 13.93 0.94
N GLY A 41 8.47 12.97 0.06
CA GLY A 41 9.21 11.72 -0.10
C GLY A 41 9.10 10.77 1.09
N ARG A 42 8.10 10.98 1.97
CA ARG A 42 7.87 10.22 3.20
C ARG A 42 6.84 9.10 3.04
N LEU A 43 6.25 8.94 1.86
CA LEU A 43 5.43 7.79 1.51
C LEU A 43 5.96 7.18 0.21
N PRO A 44 6.12 5.83 0.14
CA PRO A 44 6.48 5.17 -1.10
C PRO A 44 5.34 5.34 -2.10
N CYS A 45 5.63 5.94 -3.26
CA CYS A 45 4.66 6.17 -4.30
C CYS A 45 5.28 5.99 -5.69
N VAL A 46 4.44 5.59 -6.65
CA VAL A 46 4.74 5.50 -8.07
C VAL A 46 4.10 6.69 -8.76
N ARG A 47 4.88 7.42 -9.56
CA ARG A 47 4.37 8.52 -10.38
C ARG A 47 4.18 8.03 -11.80
N ILE A 48 2.95 8.12 -12.30
CA ILE A 48 2.60 7.76 -13.68
C ILE A 48 2.05 9.04 -14.34
N GLY A 49 2.95 9.80 -14.97
CA GLY A 49 2.64 11.16 -15.42
C GLY A 49 2.23 12.06 -14.25
N GLY A 50 1.03 12.63 -14.30
CA GLY A 50 0.46 13.46 -13.23
C GLY A 50 -0.24 12.68 -12.10
N LEU A 51 -0.31 11.34 -12.19
CA LEU A 51 -1.00 10.50 -11.22
C LEU A 51 -0.03 9.98 -10.15
N LEU A 52 -0.45 10.07 -8.90
CA LEU A 52 0.19 9.43 -7.76
C LEU A 52 -0.53 8.12 -7.46
N ARG A 53 0.23 7.03 -7.45
CA ARG A 53 -0.24 5.68 -7.16
C ARG A 53 0.61 5.07 -6.06
N PHE A 54 0.01 4.16 -5.30
CA PHE A 54 0.64 3.58 -4.13
C PHE A 54 0.51 2.06 -4.20
N GLU A 55 1.65 1.39 -4.03
CA GLU A 55 1.64 -0.07 -3.94
C GLU A 55 1.20 -0.47 -2.52
N PRO A 56 0.10 -1.22 -2.37
CA PRO A 56 -0.45 -1.54 -1.05
C PRO A 56 0.54 -2.26 -0.15
N ALA A 57 1.30 -3.22 -0.70
CA ALA A 57 2.33 -3.96 0.03
C ALA A 57 3.45 -3.05 0.55
N ALA A 58 3.94 -2.13 -0.28
CA ALA A 58 4.97 -1.16 0.11
C ALA A 58 4.48 -0.22 1.22
N ILE A 59 3.23 0.26 1.13
CA ILE A 59 2.63 1.11 2.18
C ILE A 59 2.51 0.35 3.50
N ARG A 60 2.00 -0.89 3.47
CA ARG A 60 1.89 -1.74 4.67
C ARG A 60 3.25 -1.97 5.31
N ALA A 61 4.27 -2.31 4.52
CA ALA A 61 5.64 -2.52 4.99
C ALA A 61 6.22 -1.25 5.61
N PHE A 62 6.04 -0.10 4.96
CA PHE A 62 6.53 1.20 5.44
C PHE A 62 5.93 1.58 6.79
N ILE A 63 4.61 1.48 6.94
CA ILE A 63 3.91 1.81 8.21
C ILE A 63 4.32 0.86 9.33
N LYS A 64 4.42 -0.46 9.04
CA LYS A 64 4.91 -1.44 10.01
C LYS A 64 6.33 -1.13 10.49
N GLY A 65 7.20 -0.64 9.60
CA GLY A 65 8.56 -0.22 9.93
C GLY A 65 8.62 1.03 10.81
N GLN A 66 7.67 1.96 10.67
CA GLN A 66 7.62 3.18 11.49
C GLN A 66 7.27 2.93 12.96
N GLY A 67 6.44 1.91 13.25
CA GLY A 67 6.02 1.57 14.62
C GLY A 67 7.07 0.84 15.46
N ARG A 68 8.26 0.55 14.91
CA ARG A 68 9.33 -0.19 15.60
C ARG A 68 10.44 0.71 16.14
N ARG A 69 10.16 1.99 16.40
CA ARG A 69 11.08 2.94 17.03
C ARG A 69 10.79 3.10 18.51
#